data_AF-A0A841WQY5-F1
#
_entry.id   AF-A0A841WQY5-F1
#
_cell.length_a   1.000
_cell.length_b   1.000
_cell.length_c   1.000
_cell.angle_alpha   90.00
_cell.angle_beta   90.00
_cell.angle_gamma   90.00
#
_symmetry.space_group_name_H-M   'P 1'
#
loop_
_entity.id
_entity.type
_entity.pdbx_description
1 polymer ?
#
loop_
_entity_poly.entity_id
_entity_poly.type
_entity_poly.pdbx_seq_one_letter_code
_entity_poly.pdbx_strand_id
1 'polypeptide(L)' 'LNKIQKNSQLLDSIKKLLTKDENIDLDILIAYKLENMGLIQLQQQKWVISCKLYRDFLKKYLVL' A
#
# COMPACT_ATOMS: atom_id res chain seq x y z
N LEU A 1 -1.61 -7.00 9.10
CA LEU A 1 -1.62 -5.61 9.62
C LEU A 1 -0.55 -5.31 10.66
N ASN A 2 -0.38 -6.12 11.73
CA ASN A 2 0.58 -5.86 12.81
C ASN A 2 2.03 -5.57 12.31
N LYS A 3 2.51 -6.31 11.30
CA LYS A 3 3.83 -6.07 10.66
C LYS A 3 3.94 -4.69 9.96
N ILE A 4 2.86 -4.21 9.35
CA ILE A 4 2.82 -2.90 8.66
C ILE A 4 2.75 -1.79 9.71
N GLN A 5 1.89 -1.93 10.72
CA GLN A 5 1.72 -0.92 11.77
C GLN A 5 2.98 -0.71 12.62
N LYS A 6 3.79 -1.75 12.79
CA LYS A 6 5.09 -1.68 13.48
C LYS A 6 6.21 -1.05 12.65
N ASN A 7 6.01 -0.88 11.35
CA ASN A 7 6.98 -0.27 10.44
C ASN A 7 6.39 1.03 9.87
N SER A 8 6.82 2.16 10.43
CA SER A 8 6.31 3.49 10.05
C SER A 8 6.39 3.74 8.54
N GLN A 9 7.48 3.33 7.89
CA GLN A 9 7.69 3.52 6.46
C GLN A 9 6.72 2.71 5.60
N LEU A 10 6.44 1.44 5.97
CA LEU A 10 5.42 0.63 5.29
C LEU A 10 4.02 1.19 5.49
N LEU A 11 3.72 1.63 6.71
CA LEU A 11 2.42 2.23 7.06
C LEU A 11 2.16 3.50 6.25
N ASP A 12 3.12 4.42 6.21
CA ASP A 12 2.99 5.69 5.49
C ASP A 12 2.85 5.46 3.97
N SER A 13 3.57 4.48 3.43
CA SER A 13 3.48 4.11 2.01
C SER A 13 2.11 3.57 1.64
N ILE A 14 1.54 2.68 2.47
CA ILE A 14 0.16 2.19 2.31
C ILE A 14 -0.84 3.35 2.42
N LYS A 15 -0.70 4.22 3.43
CA LYS A 15 -1.60 5.37 3.60
C LYS A 15 -1.60 6.27 2.37
N LYS A 16 -0.41 6.58 1.82
CA LYS A 16 -0.27 7.34 0.56
C LYS A 16 -1.03 6.66 -0.58
N LEU A 17 -0.87 5.35 -0.78
CA LEU A 17 -1.56 4.56 -1.82
C LEU A 17 -3.09 4.54 -1.69
N LEU A 18 -3.60 4.71 -0.47
CA LEU A 18 -5.04 4.75 -0.21
C LEU A 18 -5.65 6.15 -0.41
N THR A 19 -4.85 7.22 -0.22
CA THR A 19 -5.32 8.61 -0.26
C THR A 19 -5.07 9.31 -1.60
N LYS A 20 -4.03 8.93 -2.35
CA LYS A 20 -3.78 9.46 -3.70
C LYS A 20 -4.28 8.47 -4.75
N ASP A 21 -5.07 8.96 -5.70
CA ASP A 21 -5.45 8.20 -6.90
C ASP A 21 -4.35 8.19 -7.98
N GLU A 22 -3.25 8.88 -7.74
CA GLU A 22 -2.18 9.08 -8.71
C GLU A 22 -0.87 8.43 -8.33
N ASN A 23 0.01 8.31 -9.34
CA ASN A 23 1.26 7.57 -9.34
C ASN A 23 2.14 7.97 -8.14
N ILE A 24 2.31 7.06 -7.20
CA ILE A 24 3.12 7.31 -6.00
C ILE A 24 4.51 6.78 -6.27
N ASP A 25 5.49 7.67 -6.20
CA ASP A 25 6.88 7.28 -6.15
C ASP A 25 7.13 6.55 -4.82
N LEU A 26 7.20 5.22 -4.91
CA LEU A 26 7.40 4.32 -3.80
C LEU A 26 8.83 3.81 -3.89
N ASP A 27 9.55 3.89 -2.77
CA ASP A 27 10.86 3.24 -2.65
C ASP A 27 10.75 1.76 -3.07
N ILE A 28 11.65 1.32 -3.96
CA ILE A 28 11.60 -0.01 -4.59
C ILE A 28 11.61 -1.13 -3.54
N LEU A 29 12.38 -0.99 -2.46
CA LEU A 29 12.45 -2.00 -1.41
C LEU A 29 11.11 -2.08 -0.65
N ILE A 30 10.48 -0.94 -0.41
CA ILE A 30 9.16 -0.87 0.21
C ILE A 30 8.09 -1.46 -0.70
N ALA A 31 8.12 -1.15 -1.99
CA ALA A 31 7.20 -1.68 -2.97
C ALA A 31 7.25 -3.21 -3.02
N TYR A 32 8.46 -3.79 -3.17
CA TYR A 32 8.63 -5.25 -3.17
C TYR A 32 8.19 -5.91 -1.87
N LYS A 33 8.40 -5.28 -0.71
CA LYS A 33 7.90 -5.82 0.56
C LYS A 33 6.37 -5.88 0.58
N LEU A 34 5.70 -4.83 0.11
CA LEU A 34 4.23 -4.77 0.09
C LEU A 34 3.64 -5.70 -0.97
N GLU A 35 4.30 -5.85 -2.12
CA GLU A 35 3.94 -6.77 -3.20
C GLU A 35 4.07 -8.23 -2.75
N ASN A 36 5.18 -8.59 -2.08
CA ASN A 36 5.35 -9.92 -1.49
C ASN A 36 4.32 -10.24 -0.38
N MET A 37 3.73 -9.21 0.24
CA MET A 37 2.60 -9.37 1.17
C MET A 37 1.25 -9.48 0.44
N GLY A 38 1.22 -9.34 -0.89
CA GLY A 38 0.03 -9.36 -1.72
C GLY A 38 -0.84 -8.10 -1.61
N LEU A 39 -0.36 -7.03 -0.99
CA LEU A 39 -1.16 -5.84 -0.69
C LEU A 39 -1.23 -4.85 -1.85
N ILE A 40 -0.15 -4.81 -2.62
CA ILE A 40 -0.02 -3.98 -3.82
C ILE A 40 0.46 -4.83 -4.99
N GLN A 41 0.31 -4.30 -6.20
CA GLN A 41 0.82 -4.90 -7.42
C GLN A 41 1.22 -3.80 -8.41
N LEU A 42 2.15 -4.11 -9.32
CA LEU A 42 2.52 -3.21 -10.40
C LEU A 42 1.54 -3.35 -11.58
N GLN A 43 0.84 -2.28 -11.90
CA GLN A 43 -0.04 -2.18 -13.08
C GLN A 43 0.36 -0.98 -13.92
N GLN A 44 0.66 -1.18 -15.20
CA GLN A 44 1.01 -0.10 -16.15
C GLN A 44 2.05 0.88 -15.57
N GLN A 45 3.10 0.33 -14.94
CA GLN A 45 4.19 1.08 -14.29
C GLN A 45 3.78 1.87 -13.02
N LYS A 46 2.62 1.56 -12.45
CA LYS A 46 2.12 2.17 -11.21
C LYS A 46 1.87 1.13 -10.16
N TRP A 47 2.27 1.42 -8.92
CA TRP A 47 1.91 0.60 -7.77
C TRP A 47 0.48 0.91 -7.36
N VAL A 48 -0.37 -0.13 -7.34
CA VAL A 48 -1.78 -0.02 -6.95
C VAL A 48 -2.12 -1.03 -5.88
N ILE A 49 -3.14 -0.76 -5.06
CA ILE A 49 -3.69 -1.77 -4.15
C ILE A 49 -4.21 -2.96 -4.95
N SER A 50 -3.86 -4.18 -4.53
CA SER A 50 -4.09 -5.41 -5.32
C SER A 50 -5.55 -5.66 -5.68
N CYS A 51 -6.49 -5.27 -4.82
CA CYS A 51 -7.91 -5.42 -5.08
C CYS A 51 -8.76 -4.44 -4.29
N LYS A 52 -10.03 -4.28 -4.70
CA LYS A 52 -11.01 -3.43 -4.04
C LYS A 52 -11.22 -3.83 -2.57
N LEU A 53 -11.33 -5.13 -2.28
CA LEU A 53 -11.51 -5.63 -0.91
C LEU A 53 -10.38 -5.15 0.02
N TYR A 54 -9.12 -5.27 -0.42
CA TYR A 54 -7.98 -4.80 0.36
C TYR A 54 -7.96 -3.28 0.47
N ARG A 55 -8.32 -2.55 -0.58
CA ARG A 55 -8.42 -1.08 -0.52
C ARG A 55 -9.44 -0.65 0.54
N ASP A 56 -10.64 -1.24 0.54
CA ASP A 56 -11.72 -0.88 1.45
C ASP A 56 -11.38 -1.26 2.89
N PHE A 57 -10.84 -2.46 3.09
CA PHE A 57 -10.37 -2.92 4.40
C PHE A 57 -9.25 -2.02 4.94
N LEU A 58 -8.20 -1.77 4.17
CA LEU A 58 -7.08 -0.95 4.63
C LEU A 58 -7.49 0.51 4.88
N LYS A 59 -8.39 1.10 4.07
CA LYS A 59 -8.97 2.42 4.35
C LYS A 59 -9.65 2.46 5.72
N LYS A 60 -10.50 1.47 6.01
CA LYS A 60 -11.24 1.38 7.27
C LYS A 60 -10.34 1.26 8.51
N TYR A 61 -9.20 0.57 8.40
CA TYR A 61 -8.36 0.25 9.56
C TYR A 61 -7.08 1.10 9.70
N LEU A 62 -6.69 1.84 8.66
CA LEU A 62 -5.44 2.62 8.66
C LEU A 62 -5.64 4.11 8.41
N VAL A 63 -6.73 4.55 7.78
CA VAL A 63 -6.94 5.96 7.40
C VAL A 63 -8.09 6.60 8.18
N LEU A 64 -9.08 5.81 8.58
CA LEU A 64 -10.15 6.17 9.50
C LEU A 64 -9.81 5.76 10.94
#